data_AF-A0A1H9MW50-F1
#
_entry.id   AF-A0A1H9MW50-F1
#
_cell.length_a   1.000
_cell.length_b   1.000
_cell.length_c   1.000
_cell.angle_alpha   90.00
_cell.angle_beta   90.00
_cell.angle_gamma   90.00
#
_symmetry.space_group_name_H-M   'P 1'
#
loop_
_entity.id
_entity.type
_entity.pdbx_description
1 polymer ?
#
loop_
_entity_poly.entity_id
_entity_poly.type
_entity_poly.pdbx_seq_one_letter_code
_entity_poly.pdbx_strand_id
1 'polypeptide(L)'
;MIAYLDTCTILNLLQINYDDEYIKYLIKSFDEIKLTPIVFEELVTNKFVNVLDDSHKEILDNIIFQQLQSYIDREDYSDSLYFTKKRNNNCFKENGESHSVSYSIKLSRYGKNDFGENLLKTHFISDDSPAKKDFDHFYQINVIGQILNSIDLMTIFWLKQYITKNQLIKYCHSLKQLYSKDVGILLAKLRDYSNKFVDALKSKQKIIITQLIEILSDLKEDINDKLSEIISDPDFKDVLRKNRDWKELLTNIQKSNFREKIPYINKRMEDLEKVWELV
;
A
#
# COMPACT_ATOMS: atom_id res chain seq x y z
N MET A 1 1.61 22.70 -6.27
CA MET A 1 1.41 21.32 -6.78
C MET A 1 0.04 20.82 -6.38
N ILE A 2 -0.62 20.03 -7.21
CA ILE A 2 -1.93 19.40 -6.94
C ILE A 2 -1.69 17.90 -6.73
N ALA A 3 -2.17 17.34 -5.61
CA ALA A 3 -2.04 15.92 -5.29
C ALA A 3 -3.38 15.18 -5.42
N TYR A 4 -3.34 14.08 -6.17
CA TYR A 4 -4.39 13.06 -6.23
C TYR A 4 -3.93 11.82 -5.52
N LEU A 5 -4.69 11.36 -4.55
CA LEU A 5 -4.30 10.25 -3.70
C LEU A 5 -5.22 9.06 -3.97
N ASP A 6 -4.63 7.86 -4.06
CA ASP A 6 -5.39 6.63 -3.96
C ASP A 6 -5.64 6.22 -2.50
N THR A 7 -6.47 5.20 -2.32
CA THR A 7 -6.85 4.65 -1.03
C THR A 7 -5.63 4.10 -0.27
N CYS A 8 -4.79 3.32 -0.94
CA CYS A 8 -3.66 2.63 -0.33
C CYS A 8 -2.63 3.59 0.28
N THR A 9 -2.31 4.69 -0.42
CA THR A 9 -1.37 5.70 0.07
C THR A 9 -1.88 6.34 1.34
N ILE A 10 -3.16 6.75 1.36
CA ILE A 10 -3.75 7.40 2.53
C ILE A 10 -3.76 6.45 3.72
N LEU A 11 -4.14 5.19 3.52
CA LEU A 11 -4.11 4.18 4.59
C LEU A 11 -2.70 3.97 5.13
N ASN A 12 -1.68 3.92 4.27
CA ASN A 12 -0.29 3.79 4.71
C ASN A 12 0.16 4.99 5.54
N LEU A 13 -0.17 6.21 5.11
CA LEU A 13 0.15 7.43 5.85
C LEU A 13 -0.52 7.48 7.23
N LEU A 14 -1.73 6.93 7.37
CA LEU A 14 -2.48 6.94 8.63
C LEU A 14 -2.14 5.76 9.55
N GLN A 15 -1.98 4.55 9.02
CA GLN A 15 -1.88 3.32 9.82
C GLN A 15 -0.46 3.05 10.33
N ILE A 16 0.56 3.75 9.82
CA ILE A 16 1.95 3.58 10.29
C ILE A 16 2.14 4.15 11.69
N ASN A 17 1.50 5.27 12.01
CA ASN A 17 1.64 5.98 13.28
C ASN A 17 0.30 6.18 14.01
N TYR A 18 -0.84 5.87 13.38
CA TYR A 18 -2.18 6.06 13.93
C TYR A 18 -2.43 7.51 14.36
N ASP A 19 -1.99 8.47 13.53
CA ASP A 19 -2.23 9.90 13.72
C ASP A 19 -2.39 10.62 12.37
N ASP A 20 -2.55 11.95 12.41
CA ASP A 20 -2.75 12.81 11.24
C ASP A 20 -1.50 13.64 10.84
N GLU A 21 -0.33 13.36 11.44
CA GLU A 21 0.89 14.14 11.26
C GLU A 21 1.32 14.20 9.79
N TYR A 22 1.33 13.06 9.10
CA TYR A 22 1.70 13.00 7.69
C TYR A 22 0.64 13.63 6.77
N ILE A 23 -0.63 13.59 7.16
CA ILE A 23 -1.68 14.32 6.43
C ILE A 23 -1.47 15.83 6.56
N LYS A 24 -1.12 16.32 7.75
CA LYS A 24 -0.76 17.74 7.97
C LYS A 24 0.44 18.16 7.11
N TYR A 25 1.47 17.32 6.99
CA TYR A 25 2.61 17.61 6.13
C TYR A 25 2.27 17.57 4.64
N LEU A 26 1.35 16.68 4.24
CA LEU A 26 0.83 16.63 2.88
C LEU A 26 0.11 17.94 2.53
N ILE A 27 -0.78 18.42 3.40
CA ILE A 27 -1.51 19.67 3.22
C ILE A 27 -0.57 20.87 3.12
N LYS A 28 0.51 20.89 3.90
CA LYS A 28 1.54 21.95 3.81
C LYS A 28 2.40 21.85 2.54
N SER A 29 2.48 20.67 1.93
CA SER A 29 3.38 20.42 0.80
C SER A 29 2.76 20.72 -0.56
N PHE A 30 1.43 20.64 -0.67
CA PHE A 30 0.68 20.78 -1.91
C PHE A 30 -0.32 21.94 -1.80
N ASP A 31 -0.58 22.61 -2.93
CA ASP A 31 -1.53 23.74 -3.01
C ASP A 31 -2.97 23.22 -2.93
N GLU A 32 -3.20 22.04 -3.51
CA GLU A 32 -4.50 21.36 -3.51
C GLU A 32 -4.32 19.86 -3.29
N ILE A 33 -5.23 19.28 -2.52
CA ILE A 33 -5.38 17.83 -2.34
C ILE A 33 -6.78 17.45 -2.81
N LYS A 34 -6.85 16.40 -3.61
CA LYS A 34 -8.08 15.93 -4.25
C LYS A 34 -8.27 14.44 -4.05
N LEU A 35 -9.44 14.07 -3.56
CA LEU A 35 -9.90 12.69 -3.43
C LEU A 35 -11.13 12.48 -4.31
N THR A 36 -11.18 11.35 -5.02
CA THR A 36 -12.42 10.94 -5.68
C THR A 36 -13.41 10.37 -4.64
N PRO A 37 -14.72 10.39 -4.91
CA PRO A 37 -15.71 9.78 -4.02
C PRO A 37 -15.42 8.30 -3.73
N ILE A 38 -15.03 7.53 -4.75
CA ILE A 38 -14.73 6.10 -4.62
C ILE A 38 -13.51 5.84 -3.73
N VAL A 39 -12.48 6.71 -3.75
CA VAL A 39 -11.35 6.60 -2.81
C VAL A 39 -11.84 6.75 -1.38
N PHE A 40 -12.74 7.71 -1.11
CA PHE A 40 -13.29 7.88 0.23
C PHE A 40 -14.15 6.70 0.68
N GLU A 41 -14.96 6.13 -0.21
CA GLU A 41 -15.75 4.92 0.08
C GLU A 41 -14.87 3.72 0.40
N GLU A 42 -13.79 3.52 -0.36
CA GLU A 42 -12.81 2.47 -0.11
C GLU A 42 -12.05 2.72 1.21
N LEU A 43 -11.72 3.97 1.54
CA LEU A 43 -11.10 4.31 2.83
C LEU A 43 -11.99 3.92 3.99
N VAL A 44 -13.28 4.30 3.94
CA VAL A 44 -14.25 3.96 5.00
C VAL A 44 -14.37 2.45 5.16
N THR A 45 -14.29 1.69 4.06
CA THR A 45 -14.38 0.23 4.06
C THR A 45 -13.10 -0.42 4.63
N ASN A 46 -11.92 0.10 4.29
CA ASN A 46 -10.65 -0.56 4.53
C ASN A 46 -9.83 0.00 5.72
N LYS A 47 -10.28 1.09 6.35
CA LYS A 47 -9.55 1.79 7.44
C LYS A 47 -9.13 0.90 8.62
N PHE A 48 -9.81 -0.22 8.88
CA PHE A 48 -9.50 -1.09 10.01
C PHE A 48 -8.79 -2.40 9.64
N VAL A 49 -8.49 -2.65 8.36
CA VAL A 49 -7.91 -3.93 7.90
C VAL A 49 -6.61 -4.27 8.65
N ASN A 50 -5.76 -3.27 8.90
CA ASN A 50 -4.49 -3.50 9.58
C ASN A 50 -4.50 -3.18 11.08
N VAL A 51 -5.64 -2.82 11.66
CA VAL A 51 -5.75 -2.29 13.01
C VAL A 51 -6.11 -3.39 14.00
N LEU A 52 -5.27 -3.62 15.00
CA LEU A 52 -5.51 -4.63 16.03
C LEU A 52 -6.15 -4.06 17.31
N ASP A 53 -5.90 -2.79 17.62
CA ASP A 53 -6.33 -2.11 18.85
C ASP A 53 -7.53 -1.20 18.58
N ASP A 54 -8.57 -1.29 19.41
CA ASP A 54 -9.78 -0.49 19.28
C ASP A 54 -9.55 1.02 19.48
N SER A 55 -8.56 1.40 20.31
CA SER A 55 -8.21 2.82 20.50
C SER A 55 -7.69 3.47 19.21
N HIS A 56 -6.90 2.72 18.40
CA HIS A 56 -6.45 3.18 17.09
C HIS A 56 -7.60 3.28 16.08
N LYS A 57 -8.64 2.45 16.21
CA LYS A 57 -9.82 2.53 15.33
C LYS A 57 -10.54 3.85 15.52
N GLU A 58 -10.74 4.29 16.77
CA GLU A 58 -11.39 5.57 17.07
C GLU A 58 -10.61 6.76 16.50
N ILE A 59 -9.27 6.74 16.63
CA ILE A 59 -8.42 7.80 16.07
C ILE A 59 -8.56 7.87 14.55
N LEU A 60 -8.47 6.73 13.86
CA LEU A 60 -8.61 6.68 12.40
C LEU A 60 -9.99 7.13 11.93
N ASP A 61 -11.05 6.76 12.66
CA ASP A 61 -12.42 7.18 12.35
C ASP A 61 -12.55 8.70 12.38
N ASN A 62 -12.04 9.31 13.46
CA ASN A 62 -12.05 10.76 13.63
C ASN A 62 -11.27 11.46 12.52
N ILE A 63 -10.07 11.00 12.18
CA ILE A 63 -9.25 11.63 11.12
C ILE A 63 -9.93 11.53 9.76
N ILE A 64 -10.42 10.34 9.38
CA ILE A 64 -11.00 10.11 8.06
C ILE A 64 -12.26 10.95 7.87
N PHE A 65 -13.17 10.95 8.85
CA PHE A 65 -14.43 11.68 8.70
C PHE A 65 -14.30 13.19 8.91
N GLN A 66 -13.46 13.64 9.87
CA GLN A 66 -13.37 15.07 10.17
C GLN A 66 -12.42 15.82 9.24
N GLN A 67 -11.35 15.17 8.76
CA GLN A 67 -10.32 15.84 7.96
C GLN A 67 -10.39 15.46 6.48
N LEU A 68 -10.49 14.18 6.15
CA LEU A 68 -10.35 13.77 4.75
C LEU A 68 -11.60 14.05 3.91
N GLN A 69 -12.76 14.11 4.53
CA GLN A 69 -14.03 14.36 3.83
C GLN A 69 -14.05 15.70 3.08
N SER A 70 -13.35 16.73 3.57
CA SER A 70 -13.29 18.04 2.90
C SER A 70 -12.49 18.04 1.60
N TYR A 71 -11.66 17.02 1.36
CA TYR A 71 -10.86 16.91 0.14
C TYR A 71 -11.56 16.11 -0.97
N ILE A 72 -12.77 15.59 -0.71
CA ILE A 72 -13.57 14.91 -1.73
C ILE A 72 -13.98 15.94 -2.77
N ASP A 73 -13.48 15.77 -3.99
CA ASP A 73 -13.87 16.56 -5.13
C ASP A 73 -14.90 15.79 -5.97
N ARG A 74 -16.02 16.44 -6.24
CA ARG A 74 -17.20 15.88 -6.90
C ARG A 74 -17.40 16.43 -8.30
N GLU A 75 -16.44 17.14 -8.87
CA GLU A 75 -16.57 17.52 -10.28
C GLU A 75 -16.67 16.28 -11.17
N ASP A 76 -17.45 16.40 -12.24
CA ASP A 76 -17.61 15.31 -13.20
C ASP A 76 -16.30 15.04 -13.95
N TYR A 77 -15.87 13.78 -13.99
CA TYR A 77 -14.72 13.30 -14.75
C TYR A 77 -15.07 12.11 -15.66
N SER A 78 -16.36 11.92 -15.96
CA SER A 78 -16.90 10.81 -16.76
C SER A 78 -16.21 10.63 -18.12
N ASP A 79 -15.95 11.72 -18.85
CA ASP A 79 -15.22 11.68 -20.12
C ASP A 79 -13.77 11.17 -19.96
N SER A 80 -13.08 11.59 -18.90
CA SER A 80 -11.71 11.15 -18.63
C SER A 80 -11.69 9.69 -18.15
N LEU A 81 -12.68 9.28 -17.36
CA LEU A 81 -12.87 7.88 -16.95
C LEU A 81 -13.10 6.98 -18.16
N TYR A 82 -13.98 7.39 -19.08
CA TYR A 82 -14.22 6.67 -20.33
C TYR A 82 -12.96 6.57 -21.18
N PHE A 83 -12.20 7.66 -21.29
CA PHE A 83 -10.92 7.67 -21.99
C PHE A 83 -9.91 6.70 -21.38
N THR A 84 -9.74 6.73 -20.06
CA THR A 84 -8.86 5.81 -19.32
C THR A 84 -9.29 4.36 -19.56
N LYS A 85 -10.58 4.06 -19.38
CA LYS A 85 -11.14 2.72 -19.57
C LYS A 85 -10.92 2.19 -20.98
N LYS A 86 -11.12 3.04 -22.01
CA LYS A 86 -10.90 2.65 -23.41
C LYS A 86 -9.43 2.33 -23.70
N ARG A 87 -8.49 3.07 -23.10
CA ARG A 87 -7.05 2.88 -23.31
C ARG A 87 -6.48 1.71 -22.50
N ASN A 88 -7.07 1.43 -21.35
CA ASN A 88 -6.61 0.42 -20.41
C ASN A 88 -7.59 -0.76 -20.26
N ASN A 89 -8.37 -1.06 -21.30
CA ASN A 89 -9.51 -2.01 -21.19
C ASN A 89 -9.15 -3.39 -20.61
N ASN A 90 -7.89 -3.84 -20.76
CA ASN A 90 -7.45 -5.14 -20.28
C ASN A 90 -6.97 -5.14 -18.81
N CYS A 91 -6.67 -3.97 -18.24
CA CYS A 91 -6.15 -3.83 -16.87
C CYS A 91 -7.01 -2.90 -15.98
N PHE A 92 -7.94 -2.15 -16.57
CA PHE A 92 -8.80 -1.22 -15.85
C PHE A 92 -9.70 -1.94 -14.84
N LYS A 93 -9.76 -1.40 -13.62
CA LYS A 93 -10.62 -1.87 -12.53
C LYS A 93 -11.43 -0.69 -12.00
N GLU A 94 -12.68 -0.91 -11.64
CA GLU A 94 -13.51 0.14 -11.04
C GLU A 94 -13.11 0.31 -9.56
N ASN A 95 -12.02 1.04 -9.30
CA ASN A 95 -11.42 1.23 -7.98
C ASN A 95 -10.84 2.64 -7.78
N GLY A 96 -10.44 2.96 -6.55
CA GLY A 96 -9.90 4.28 -6.17
C GLY A 96 -8.73 4.74 -7.03
N GLU A 97 -7.86 3.82 -7.43
CA GLU A 97 -6.70 4.07 -8.28
C GLU A 97 -7.11 4.54 -9.70
N SER A 98 -7.94 3.75 -10.38
CA SER A 98 -8.35 4.06 -11.77
C SER A 98 -9.14 5.37 -11.87
N HIS A 99 -9.95 5.67 -10.85
CA HIS A 99 -10.68 6.93 -10.78
C HIS A 99 -9.75 8.10 -10.47
N SER A 100 -8.77 7.93 -9.59
CA SER A 100 -7.81 8.98 -9.26
C SER A 100 -6.90 9.33 -10.44
N VAL A 101 -6.44 8.32 -11.19
CA VAL A 101 -5.71 8.54 -12.45
C VAL A 101 -6.60 9.28 -13.45
N SER A 102 -7.82 8.81 -13.68
CA SER A 102 -8.75 9.45 -14.62
C SER A 102 -9.02 10.91 -14.27
N TYR A 103 -9.13 11.21 -12.97
CA TYR A 103 -9.37 12.57 -12.53
C TYR A 103 -8.11 13.45 -12.68
N SER A 104 -6.93 12.91 -12.36
CA SER A 104 -5.67 13.64 -12.59
C SER A 104 -5.46 13.98 -14.07
N ILE A 105 -5.86 13.11 -14.99
CA ILE A 105 -5.86 13.37 -16.44
C ILE A 105 -6.77 14.55 -16.78
N LYS A 106 -7.98 14.61 -16.22
CA LYS A 106 -8.93 15.70 -16.46
C LYS A 106 -8.31 17.05 -16.10
N LEU A 107 -7.82 17.21 -14.87
CA LEU A 107 -7.32 18.52 -14.41
C LEU A 107 -5.99 18.91 -15.06
N SER A 108 -5.12 17.94 -15.29
CA SER A 108 -3.89 18.22 -16.02
C SER A 108 -4.17 18.79 -17.42
N ARG A 109 -5.24 18.32 -18.09
CA ARG A 109 -5.62 18.78 -19.44
C ARG A 109 -6.57 19.97 -19.49
N TYR A 110 -7.43 20.13 -18.49
CA TYR A 110 -8.55 21.08 -18.52
C TYR A 110 -8.72 21.86 -17.22
N GLY A 111 -7.67 21.93 -16.39
CA GLY A 111 -7.66 22.67 -15.13
C GLY A 111 -7.87 24.18 -15.33
N LYS A 112 -8.11 24.89 -14.22
CA LYS A 112 -8.57 26.29 -14.20
C LYS A 112 -7.50 27.32 -14.64
N ASN A 113 -6.22 26.94 -14.61
CA ASN A 113 -5.08 27.77 -15.03
C ASN A 113 -4.50 27.30 -16.37
N ASP A 114 -3.47 27.98 -16.89
CA ASP A 114 -2.77 27.63 -18.14
C ASP A 114 -2.42 26.13 -18.23
N PHE A 115 -2.69 25.52 -19.39
CA PHE A 115 -2.51 24.10 -19.68
C PHE A 115 -1.09 23.63 -19.35
N GLY A 116 -0.07 24.40 -19.74
CA GLY A 116 1.32 24.05 -19.51
C GLY A 116 1.69 23.99 -18.01
N GLU A 117 1.02 24.78 -17.18
CA GLU A 117 1.30 24.87 -15.76
C GLU A 117 0.65 23.72 -14.98
N ASN A 118 -0.59 23.33 -15.33
CA ASN A 118 -1.30 22.22 -14.68
C ASN A 118 -0.61 20.88 -14.93
N LEU A 119 -0.03 20.72 -16.12
CA LEU A 119 0.74 19.54 -16.51
C LEU A 119 1.87 19.23 -15.52
N LEU A 120 2.64 20.26 -15.16
CA LEU A 120 3.80 20.16 -14.28
C LEU A 120 3.41 20.14 -12.80
N LYS A 121 2.21 20.64 -12.46
CA LYS A 121 1.73 20.71 -11.07
C LYS A 121 0.97 19.47 -10.62
N THR A 122 0.41 18.68 -11.53
CA THR A 122 -0.47 17.55 -11.19
C THR A 122 0.32 16.29 -10.87
N HIS A 123 0.16 15.78 -9.65
CA HIS A 123 0.82 14.56 -9.16
C HIS A 123 -0.23 13.53 -8.81
N PHE A 124 -0.08 12.32 -9.34
CA PHE A 124 -0.83 11.15 -8.88
C PHE A 124 0.02 10.40 -7.87
N ILE A 125 -0.56 10.06 -6.72
CA ILE A 125 0.16 9.44 -5.62
C ILE A 125 -0.49 8.09 -5.33
N SER A 126 0.28 7.04 -5.55
CA SER A 126 -0.15 5.66 -5.36
C SER A 126 0.98 4.79 -4.84
N ASP A 127 0.70 4.08 -3.77
CA ASP A 127 1.54 3.00 -3.28
C ASP A 127 1.27 1.69 -4.02
N ASP A 128 0.33 1.63 -4.97
CA ASP A 128 0.09 0.42 -5.74
C ASP A 128 1.10 0.23 -6.88
N SER A 129 1.71 -0.95 -6.92
CA SER A 129 2.85 -1.26 -7.80
C SER A 129 2.41 -1.53 -9.24
N PRO A 130 1.25 -2.18 -9.49
CA PRO A 130 0.68 -2.29 -10.83
C PRO A 130 0.32 -0.93 -11.43
N ALA A 131 -0.10 0.06 -10.63
CA ALA A 131 -0.50 1.38 -11.11
C ALA A 131 0.50 2.01 -12.07
N LYS A 132 1.79 1.96 -11.70
CA LYS A 132 2.85 2.51 -12.53
C LYS A 132 2.99 1.79 -13.86
N LYS A 133 2.74 0.48 -13.93
CA LYS A 133 2.77 -0.30 -15.19
C LYS A 133 1.49 -0.10 -15.99
N ASP A 134 0.34 -0.16 -15.34
CA ASP A 134 -0.97 -0.13 -15.96
C ASP A 134 -1.28 1.25 -16.56
N PHE A 135 -0.78 2.32 -15.92
CA PHE A 135 -1.06 3.69 -16.34
C PHE A 135 0.15 4.40 -16.96
N ASP A 136 1.32 3.75 -17.10
CA ASP A 136 2.60 4.34 -17.57
C ASP A 136 2.42 5.21 -18.83
N HIS A 137 1.59 4.72 -19.76
CA HIS A 137 1.27 5.40 -21.01
C HIS A 137 0.81 6.85 -20.80
N PHE A 138 -0.01 7.13 -19.79
CA PHE A 138 -0.55 8.48 -19.54
C PHE A 138 0.54 9.44 -19.05
N TYR A 139 1.58 8.91 -18.40
CA TYR A 139 2.72 9.68 -17.91
C TYR A 139 3.76 9.91 -19.01
N GLN A 140 4.00 8.91 -19.86
CA GLN A 140 4.94 9.05 -21.00
C GLN A 140 4.53 10.14 -21.99
N ILE A 141 3.23 10.37 -22.16
CA ILE A 141 2.72 11.45 -23.00
C ILE A 141 2.59 12.79 -22.24
N ASN A 142 3.20 12.88 -21.05
CA ASN A 142 3.15 14.01 -20.13
C ASN A 142 1.72 14.47 -19.83
N VAL A 143 0.73 13.59 -19.72
CA VAL A 143 -0.64 14.01 -19.36
C VAL A 143 -0.84 14.07 -17.85
N ILE A 144 0.08 13.54 -17.04
CA ILE A 144 0.16 13.74 -15.59
C ILE A 144 1.64 14.00 -15.26
N GLY A 145 1.92 14.96 -14.38
CA GLY A 145 3.29 15.43 -14.10
C GLY A 145 4.21 14.32 -13.58
N GLN A 146 3.84 13.67 -12.47
CA GLN A 146 4.58 12.53 -11.92
C GLN A 146 3.66 11.55 -11.18
N ILE A 147 4.05 10.27 -11.16
CA ILE A 147 3.56 9.30 -10.18
C ILE A 147 4.52 9.30 -9.00
N LEU A 148 4.01 9.62 -7.83
CA LEU A 148 4.71 9.50 -6.56
C LEU A 148 4.12 8.34 -5.76
N ASN A 149 4.84 7.86 -4.78
CA ASN A 149 4.30 6.99 -3.74
C ASN A 149 4.54 7.58 -2.35
N SER A 150 4.17 6.84 -1.30
CA SER A 150 4.30 7.37 0.06
C SER A 150 5.77 7.54 0.49
N ILE A 151 6.72 6.75 0.00
CA ILE A 151 8.16 6.98 0.26
C ILE A 151 8.63 8.28 -0.40
N ASP A 152 8.15 8.57 -1.61
CA ASP A 152 8.45 9.83 -2.30
C ASP A 152 7.85 11.03 -1.55
N LEU A 153 6.63 10.90 -1.02
CA LEU A 153 6.03 11.90 -0.13
C LEU A 153 6.87 12.14 1.12
N MET A 154 7.29 11.07 1.79
CA MET A 154 8.13 11.17 2.98
C MET A 154 9.50 11.81 2.65
N THR A 155 10.04 11.54 1.46
CA THR A 155 11.25 12.21 0.97
C THR A 155 11.01 13.71 0.79
N ILE A 156 9.87 14.13 0.21
CA ILE A 156 9.48 15.54 0.11
C ILE A 156 9.38 16.17 1.50
N PHE A 157 8.75 15.50 2.47
CA PHE A 157 8.62 16.02 3.84
C PHE A 157 9.98 16.19 4.52
N TRP A 158 10.92 15.27 4.28
CA TRP A 158 12.28 15.40 4.77
C TRP A 158 13.02 16.57 4.11
N LEU A 159 12.94 16.72 2.78
CA LEU A 159 13.54 17.85 2.06
C LEU A 159 12.97 19.20 2.50
N LYS A 160 11.68 19.25 2.87
CA LYS A 160 11.02 20.41 3.47
C LYS A 160 11.27 20.57 4.97
N GLN A 161 12.11 19.72 5.57
CA GLN A 161 12.47 19.73 6.99
C GLN A 161 11.28 19.53 7.96
N TYR A 162 10.18 18.93 7.49
CA TYR A 162 9.06 18.55 8.35
C TYR A 162 9.33 17.30 9.16
N ILE A 163 10.16 16.41 8.62
CA ILE A 163 10.65 15.21 9.31
C ILE A 163 12.16 15.11 9.18
N THR A 164 12.76 14.36 10.10
CA THR A 164 14.17 13.98 10.06
C THR A 164 14.41 12.78 9.15
N LYS A 165 15.67 12.60 8.73
CA LYS A 165 16.13 11.38 8.05
C LYS A 165 15.78 10.10 8.83
N ASN A 166 15.95 10.11 10.14
CA ASN A 166 15.65 8.95 10.98
C ASN A 166 14.15 8.61 10.98
N GLN A 167 13.28 9.62 10.92
CA GLN A 167 11.84 9.40 10.76
C GLN A 167 11.49 8.81 9.39
N LEU A 168 12.14 9.26 8.30
CA LEU A 168 11.98 8.68 6.97
C LEU A 168 12.42 7.19 6.94
N ILE A 169 13.57 6.86 7.52
CA ILE A 169 14.04 5.47 7.63
C ILE A 169 13.06 4.63 8.46
N LYS A 170 12.61 5.16 9.61
CA LYS A 170 11.62 4.52 10.47
C LYS A 170 10.31 4.28 9.73
N TYR A 171 9.87 5.22 8.89
CA TYR A 171 8.70 5.06 8.03
C TYR A 171 8.87 3.88 7.08
N CYS A 172 9.99 3.78 6.36
CA CYS A 172 10.26 2.65 5.46
C CYS A 172 10.24 1.30 6.20
N HIS A 173 10.81 1.21 7.40
CA HIS A 173 10.72 0.00 8.23
C HIS A 173 9.28 -0.32 8.65
N SER A 174 8.50 0.69 9.03
CA SER A 174 7.11 0.52 9.46
C SER A 174 6.22 0.10 8.28
N LEU A 175 6.46 0.67 7.09
CA LEU A 175 5.79 0.28 5.86
C LEU A 175 6.07 -1.18 5.48
N LYS A 176 7.32 -1.65 5.64
CA LYS A 176 7.67 -3.08 5.48
C LYS A 176 6.90 -3.97 6.46
N GLN A 177 6.80 -3.55 7.72
CA GLN A 177 6.04 -4.30 8.74
C GLN A 177 4.55 -4.35 8.39
N LEU A 178 3.98 -3.24 7.93
CA LEU A 178 2.58 -3.17 7.50
C LEU A 178 2.29 -4.15 6.36
N TYR A 179 3.12 -4.15 5.30
CA TYR A 179 2.95 -5.07 4.17
C TYR A 179 3.20 -6.55 4.51
N SER A 180 4.01 -6.84 5.53
CA SER A 180 4.32 -8.21 5.96
C SER A 180 3.60 -8.64 7.24
N LYS A 181 2.57 -7.90 7.67
CA LYS A 181 1.87 -8.13 8.94
C LYS A 181 1.41 -9.58 9.10
N ASP A 182 0.67 -10.11 8.11
CA ASP A 182 0.12 -11.46 8.18
C ASP A 182 1.22 -12.54 8.16
N VAL A 183 2.31 -12.30 7.43
CA VAL A 183 3.50 -13.16 7.44
C VAL A 183 4.12 -13.19 8.83
N GLY A 184 4.29 -12.02 9.46
CA GLY A 184 4.84 -11.90 10.81
C GLY A 184 3.98 -12.61 11.86
N ILE A 185 2.66 -12.42 11.80
CA ILE A 185 1.70 -13.09 12.69
C ILE A 185 1.78 -14.61 12.52
N LEU A 186 1.76 -15.10 11.27
CA LEU A 186 1.79 -16.53 11.00
C LEU A 186 3.12 -17.17 11.41
N LEU A 187 4.26 -16.52 11.13
CA LEU A 187 5.57 -16.99 11.56
C LEU A 187 5.68 -17.13 13.08
N ALA A 188 5.16 -16.15 13.83
CA ALA A 188 5.13 -16.21 15.29
C ALA A 188 4.28 -17.40 15.79
N LYS A 189 3.09 -17.59 15.21
CA LYS A 189 2.20 -18.71 15.54
C LYS A 189 2.80 -20.08 15.20
N LEU A 190 3.44 -20.22 14.04
CA LEU A 190 4.10 -21.45 13.63
C LEU A 190 5.25 -21.84 14.57
N ARG A 191 6.08 -20.87 14.96
CA ARG A 191 7.19 -21.08 15.90
C ARG A 191 6.69 -21.47 17.29
N ASP A 192 5.68 -20.76 17.80
CA ASP A 192 5.07 -21.07 19.09
C ASP A 192 4.41 -22.46 19.10
N TYR A 193 3.66 -22.79 18.05
CA TYR A 193 3.03 -24.11 17.90
C TYR A 193 4.06 -25.23 17.79
N SER A 194 5.11 -25.03 17.00
CA SER A 194 6.21 -26.00 16.88
C SER A 194 6.85 -26.27 18.24
N ASN A 195 7.12 -25.22 19.03
CA ASN A 195 7.74 -25.34 20.35
C ASN A 195 6.83 -25.97 21.42
N LYS A 196 5.53 -25.64 21.43
CA LYS A 196 4.58 -26.14 22.43
C LYS A 196 4.14 -27.57 22.19
N PHE A 197 4.10 -28.01 20.92
CA PHE A 197 3.57 -29.31 20.54
C PHE A 197 4.63 -30.24 19.91
N VAL A 198 5.93 -30.00 20.17
CA VAL A 198 7.04 -30.79 19.61
C VAL A 198 6.78 -32.29 19.69
N ASP A 199 6.33 -32.81 20.84
CA ASP A 199 6.16 -34.26 21.03
C ASP A 199 4.84 -34.81 20.47
N ALA A 200 3.85 -33.95 20.25
CA ALA A 200 2.55 -34.32 19.70
C ALA A 200 2.51 -34.30 18.16
N LEU A 201 3.50 -33.65 17.53
CA LEU A 201 3.58 -33.54 16.08
C LEU A 201 4.18 -34.78 15.43
N LYS A 202 3.51 -35.28 14.39
CA LYS A 202 4.06 -36.32 13.52
C LYS A 202 5.29 -35.79 12.78
N SER A 203 6.25 -36.66 12.45
CA SER A 203 7.48 -36.28 11.73
C SER A 203 7.20 -35.50 10.44
N LYS A 204 6.19 -35.92 9.66
CA LYS A 204 5.78 -35.21 8.44
C LYS A 204 5.22 -33.82 8.70
N GLN A 205 4.47 -33.63 9.79
CA GLN A 205 3.97 -32.30 10.18
C GLN A 205 5.10 -31.36 10.59
N LYS A 206 6.11 -31.87 11.31
CA LYS A 206 7.31 -31.09 11.65
C LYS A 206 8.03 -30.60 10.40
N ILE A 207 8.24 -31.48 9.42
CA ILE A 207 8.88 -31.13 8.14
C ILE A 207 8.09 -30.03 7.42
N ILE A 208 6.77 -30.18 7.30
CA ILE A 208 5.92 -29.19 6.61
C ILE A 208 5.96 -27.84 7.33
N ILE A 209 5.91 -27.81 8.66
CA ILE A 209 5.99 -26.57 9.43
C ILE A 209 7.35 -25.89 9.21
N THR A 210 8.45 -26.63 9.24
CA THR A 210 9.79 -26.08 8.97
C THR A 210 9.87 -25.51 7.55
N GLN A 211 9.41 -26.24 6.54
CA GLN A 211 9.35 -25.76 5.16
C GLN A 211 8.52 -24.49 5.03
N LEU A 212 7.36 -24.43 5.70
CA LEU A 212 6.52 -23.24 5.69
C LEU A 212 7.20 -22.04 6.34
N ILE A 213 7.92 -22.23 7.45
CA ILE A 213 8.70 -21.17 8.10
C ILE A 213 9.80 -20.65 7.16
N GLU A 214 10.52 -21.55 6.47
CA GLU A 214 11.56 -21.16 5.52
C GLU A 214 10.99 -20.36 4.36
N ILE A 215 9.92 -20.85 3.74
CA ILE A 215 9.21 -20.19 2.62
C ILE A 215 8.70 -18.81 3.00
N LEU A 216 8.12 -18.66 4.20
CA LEU A 216 7.61 -17.39 4.69
C LEU A 216 8.73 -16.41 5.07
N SER A 217 9.91 -16.92 5.44
CA SER A 217 11.07 -16.09 5.80
C SER A 217 11.86 -15.63 4.58
N ASP A 218 11.86 -16.39 3.49
CA ASP A 218 12.47 -15.97 2.22
C ASP A 218 11.53 -15.02 1.47
N LEU A 219 12.03 -13.86 1.04
CA LEU A 219 11.27 -12.83 0.32
C LEU A 219 11.50 -12.84 -1.21
N LYS A 220 12.31 -13.78 -1.74
CA LYS A 220 12.83 -13.70 -3.11
C LYS A 220 12.02 -14.46 -4.16
N GLU A 221 11.39 -15.57 -3.81
CA GLU A 221 10.67 -16.42 -4.77
C GLU A 221 9.15 -16.20 -4.74
N ASP A 222 8.48 -16.48 -5.87
CA ASP A 222 7.03 -16.72 -5.88
C ASP A 222 6.76 -18.03 -5.15
N ILE A 223 5.92 -17.95 -4.12
CA ILE A 223 5.63 -19.08 -3.22
C ILE A 223 4.20 -19.57 -3.39
N ASN A 224 3.41 -19.00 -4.29
CA ASN A 224 1.97 -19.30 -4.38
C ASN A 224 1.72 -20.78 -4.67
N ASP A 225 2.49 -21.37 -5.57
CA ASP A 225 2.41 -22.80 -5.89
C ASP A 225 2.85 -23.64 -4.68
N LYS A 226 4.01 -23.33 -4.08
CA LYS A 226 4.54 -24.03 -2.89
C LYS A 226 3.59 -23.96 -1.68
N LEU A 227 2.98 -22.79 -1.45
CA LEU A 227 1.97 -22.61 -0.40
C LEU A 227 0.72 -23.43 -0.71
N SER A 228 0.27 -23.46 -1.96
CA SER A 228 -0.90 -24.24 -2.38
C SER A 228 -0.68 -25.73 -2.20
N GLU A 229 0.53 -26.22 -2.48
CA GLU A 229 0.95 -27.59 -2.20
C GLU A 229 0.92 -27.89 -0.70
N ILE A 230 1.52 -27.04 0.13
CA ILE A 230 1.55 -27.19 1.60
C ILE A 230 0.12 -27.20 2.18
N ILE A 231 -0.73 -26.25 1.78
CA ILE A 231 -2.13 -26.14 2.24
C ILE A 231 -2.93 -27.39 1.86
N SER A 232 -2.58 -28.02 0.73
CA SER A 232 -3.27 -29.20 0.22
C SER A 232 -2.80 -30.50 0.88
N ASP A 233 -1.64 -30.52 1.54
CA ASP A 233 -1.08 -31.71 2.17
C ASP A 233 -2.03 -32.27 3.25
N PRO A 234 -2.37 -33.58 3.20
CA PRO A 234 -3.28 -34.20 4.17
C PRO A 234 -2.85 -34.08 5.64
N ASP A 235 -1.54 -34.15 5.92
CA ASP A 235 -1.02 -34.07 7.29
C ASP A 235 -1.08 -32.63 7.83
N PHE A 236 -0.91 -31.64 6.95
CA PHE A 236 -1.05 -30.23 7.29
C PHE A 236 -2.51 -29.78 7.41
N LYS A 237 -3.43 -30.40 6.64
CA LYS A 237 -4.87 -30.16 6.79
C LYS A 237 -5.37 -30.46 8.21
N ASP A 238 -4.83 -31.46 8.90
CA ASP A 238 -5.16 -31.71 10.32
C ASP A 238 -4.72 -30.54 11.22
N VAL A 239 -3.53 -30.00 10.98
CA VAL A 239 -3.00 -28.83 11.71
C VAL A 239 -3.85 -27.60 11.44
N LEU A 240 -4.24 -27.34 10.19
CA LEU A 240 -5.11 -26.21 9.81
C LEU A 240 -6.52 -26.34 10.39
N ARG A 241 -7.05 -27.55 10.56
CA ARG A 241 -8.35 -27.77 11.22
C ARG A 241 -8.33 -27.34 12.69
N LYS A 242 -7.20 -27.55 13.37
CA LYS A 242 -6.97 -27.15 14.77
C LYS A 242 -6.65 -25.65 14.91
N ASN A 243 -6.09 -25.03 13.87
CA ASN A 243 -5.67 -23.62 13.83
C ASN A 243 -6.38 -22.89 12.68
N ARG A 244 -7.69 -22.65 12.84
CA ARG A 244 -8.56 -22.17 11.74
C ARG A 244 -8.12 -20.82 11.16
N ASP A 245 -7.62 -19.94 12.02
CA ASP A 245 -7.11 -18.62 11.69
C ASP A 245 -5.87 -18.66 10.78
N TRP A 246 -5.09 -19.75 10.80
CA TRP A 246 -3.91 -19.88 9.91
C TRP A 246 -4.33 -19.98 8.45
N LYS A 247 -5.48 -20.59 8.16
CA LYS A 247 -5.97 -20.71 6.79
C LYS A 247 -6.29 -19.33 6.20
N GLU A 248 -6.87 -18.45 7.02
CA GLU A 248 -7.15 -17.07 6.63
C GLU A 248 -5.85 -16.29 6.39
N LEU A 249 -4.89 -16.38 7.33
CA LEU A 249 -3.56 -15.77 7.16
C LEU A 249 -2.85 -16.24 5.89
N LEU A 250 -2.83 -17.54 5.63
CA LEU A 250 -2.24 -18.11 4.42
C LEU A 250 -2.92 -17.59 3.15
N THR A 251 -4.26 -17.50 3.16
CA THR A 251 -5.03 -16.95 2.03
C THR A 251 -4.69 -15.48 1.79
N ASN A 252 -4.58 -14.69 2.85
CA ASN A 252 -4.21 -13.28 2.75
C ASN A 252 -2.78 -13.11 2.24
N ILE A 253 -1.84 -13.92 2.74
CA ILE A 253 -0.44 -13.91 2.29
C ILE A 253 -0.36 -14.22 0.80
N GLN A 254 -1.08 -15.24 0.30
CA GLN A 254 -1.12 -15.58 -1.13
C GLN A 254 -1.67 -14.45 -2.01
N LYS A 255 -2.63 -13.67 -1.49
CA LYS A 255 -3.23 -12.54 -2.21
C LYS A 255 -2.44 -11.23 -2.08
N SER A 256 -1.46 -11.17 -1.18
CA SER A 256 -0.74 -9.94 -0.86
C SER A 256 0.47 -9.72 -1.75
N ASN A 257 0.75 -8.46 -2.08
CA ASN A 257 1.86 -8.07 -2.95
C ASN A 257 3.18 -7.82 -2.19
N PHE A 258 3.31 -8.29 -0.95
CA PHE A 258 4.44 -7.94 -0.06
C PHE A 258 5.81 -8.31 -0.65
N ARG A 259 5.87 -9.38 -1.46
CA ARG A 259 7.10 -9.83 -2.14
C ARG A 259 7.56 -8.89 -3.25
N GLU A 260 6.67 -8.09 -3.82
CA GLU A 260 7.05 -6.99 -4.71
C GLU A 260 7.40 -5.73 -3.91
N LYS A 261 6.58 -5.40 -2.90
CA LYS A 261 6.73 -4.17 -2.11
C LYS A 261 8.02 -4.14 -1.29
N ILE A 262 8.39 -5.23 -0.61
CA ILE A 262 9.55 -5.22 0.30
C ILE A 262 10.88 -5.02 -0.44
N PRO A 263 11.18 -5.76 -1.52
CA PRO A 263 12.40 -5.50 -2.30
C PRO A 263 12.42 -4.07 -2.87
N TYR A 264 11.27 -3.55 -3.31
CA TYR A 264 11.15 -2.17 -3.74
C TYR A 264 11.53 -1.18 -2.63
N ILE A 265 10.98 -1.35 -1.41
CA ILE A 265 11.30 -0.50 -0.26
C ILE A 265 12.78 -0.59 0.10
N ASN A 266 13.37 -1.79 0.12
CA ASN A 266 14.80 -1.98 0.40
C ASN A 266 15.66 -1.20 -0.61
N LYS A 267 15.35 -1.34 -1.90
CA LYS A 267 16.06 -0.59 -2.94
C LYS A 267 15.92 0.93 -2.76
N ARG A 268 14.73 1.42 -2.42
CA ARG A 268 14.53 2.86 -2.13
C ARG A 268 15.35 3.33 -0.94
N MET A 269 15.49 2.51 0.11
CA MET A 269 16.35 2.83 1.25
C MET A 269 17.82 2.92 0.85
N GLU A 270 18.33 1.98 0.04
CA GLU A 270 19.69 2.03 -0.51
C GLU A 270 19.93 3.25 -1.40
N ASP A 271 18.94 3.62 -2.23
CA ASP A 271 19.03 4.81 -3.07
C ASP A 271 19.05 6.10 -2.23
N LEU A 272 18.25 6.14 -1.16
CA LEU A 272 18.26 7.25 -0.21
C LEU A 272 19.61 7.39 0.50
N GLU A 273 20.27 6.28 0.86
CA GLU A 273 21.61 6.29 1.43
C GLU A 273 22.64 6.97 0.53
N LYS A 274 22.62 6.69 -0.77
CA LYS A 274 23.51 7.33 -1.75
C LYS A 274 23.27 8.83 -1.88
N VAL A 275 22.00 9.25 -1.84
CA VAL A 275 21.65 10.68 -1.90
C VAL A 275 22.13 11.41 -0.65
N TRP A 276 22.11 10.75 0.50
CA TRP A 276 22.57 11.34 1.77
C TRP A 276 24.08 11.51 1.85
N GLU A 277 24.87 10.74 1.11
CA GLU A 277 26.33 10.93 1.06
C GLU A 277 26.75 12.19 0.29
N LEU A 278 25.82 12.81 -0.44
CA LEU A 278 26.05 14.01 -1.25
C LEU A 278 25.70 15.33 -0.54
N VAL A 279 25.11 15.28 0.66
CA VAL A 279 24.65 16.44 1.47
C VAL A 279 25.53 16.59 2.71
#